data_AF-A0A3N5YGT4-F1
#
_entry.id   AF-A0A3N5YGT4-F1
#
_cell.length_a   1.000
_cell.length_b   1.000
_cell.length_c   1.000
_cell.angle_alpha   90.00
_cell.angle_beta   90.00
_cell.angle_gamma   90.00
#
_symmetry.space_group_name_H-M   'P 1'
#
loop_
_entity.id
_entity.type
_entity.pdbx_description
1 polymer ?
#
loop_
_entity_poly.entity_id
_entity_poly.type
_entity_poly.pdbx_seq_one_letter_code
_entity_poly.pdbx_strand_id
1 'polypeptide(L)'
;MTIKIIPANTSTPKGKLADAELHFTDGPLAGLRLVGFGVWARRTGGGRTVTFPARTFSVNGESRSFALLRPITDADAQNAIRDAILAAYDREQPAPAPETN
;
A
#
# COMPACT_ATOMS: atom_id res chain seq x y z
N MET A 1 16.35 0.50 -1.62
CA MET A 1 15.00 -0.01 -1.31
C MET A 1 14.29 -0.28 -2.61
N THR A 2 13.69 -1.46 -2.75
CA THR A 2 12.81 -1.80 -3.89
C THR A 2 11.38 -1.98 -3.39
N ILE A 3 10.41 -1.74 -4.27
CA ILE A 3 8.98 -1.94 -3.97
C ILE A 3 8.51 -3.11 -4.81
N LYS A 4 7.90 -4.10 -4.16
CA LYS A 4 7.30 -5.24 -4.82
C LYS A 4 5.78 -5.12 -4.70
N ILE A 5 5.09 -5.18 -5.84
CA ILE A 5 3.63 -5.21 -5.88
C ILE A 5 3.17 -6.67 -5.95
N ILE A 6 2.10 -6.96 -5.21
CA ILE A 6 1.46 -8.27 -5.19
C ILE A 6 0.00 -8.04 -5.58
N PRO A 7 -0.41 -8.37 -6.80
CA PRO A 7 -1.79 -8.16 -7.25
C PRO A 7 -2.80 -8.79 -6.32
N ALA A 8 -3.91 -8.09 -6.11
CA ALA A 8 -5.06 -8.63 -5.38
C ALA A 8 -5.58 -9.90 -6.07
N ASN A 9 -6.03 -10.87 -5.27
CA ASN A 9 -6.64 -12.11 -5.75
C ASN A 9 -8.11 -12.19 -5.26
N THR A 10 -8.79 -13.29 -5.61
CA THR A 10 -10.21 -13.51 -5.28
C THR A 10 -10.52 -13.58 -3.78
N SER A 11 -9.54 -13.79 -2.90
CA SER A 11 -9.75 -13.80 -1.45
C SER A 11 -9.54 -12.43 -0.80
N THR A 12 -9.16 -11.40 -1.57
CA THR A 12 -8.97 -10.04 -1.04
C THR A 12 -10.27 -9.24 -0.96
N PRO A 13 -10.38 -8.27 -0.01
CA PRO A 13 -11.57 -7.43 0.09
C PRO A 13 -11.87 -6.65 -1.20
N LYS A 14 -13.16 -6.50 -1.51
CA LYS A 14 -13.63 -5.77 -2.70
C LYS A 14 -13.03 -4.35 -2.75
N GLY A 15 -12.39 -4.02 -3.87
CA GLY A 15 -11.76 -2.73 -4.12
C GLY A 15 -10.27 -2.67 -3.75
N LYS A 16 -9.71 -3.71 -3.13
CA LYS A 16 -8.26 -3.85 -3.01
C LYS A 16 -7.68 -4.20 -4.39
N LEU A 17 -6.62 -3.50 -4.78
CA LEU A 17 -5.97 -3.65 -6.07
C LEU A 17 -4.66 -4.45 -5.96
N ALA A 18 -3.91 -4.22 -4.89
CA ALA A 18 -2.67 -4.94 -4.61
C ALA A 18 -2.26 -4.78 -3.14
N ASP A 19 -1.39 -5.68 -2.70
CA ASP A 19 -0.48 -5.46 -1.58
C ASP A 19 0.85 -4.90 -2.08
N ALA A 20 1.54 -4.15 -1.23
CA ALA A 20 2.88 -3.67 -1.51
C ALA A 20 3.83 -4.02 -0.37
N GLU A 21 5.06 -4.38 -0.74
CA GLU A 21 6.15 -4.66 0.18
C GLU A 21 7.33 -3.75 -0.14
N LEU A 22 7.96 -3.21 0.90
CA LEU A 22 9.21 -2.44 0.79
C LEU A 22 10.35 -3.36 1.17
N HIS A 23 11.26 -3.63 0.25
CA HIS A 23 12.42 -4.48 0.48
C HIS A 23 13.65 -3.58 0.69
N PHE A 24 14.26 -3.69 1.87
CA PHE A 24 15.42 -2.90 2.24
C PHE A 24 16.70 -3.60 1.76
N THR A 25 17.52 -2.86 1.03
CA THR A 25 18.70 -3.37 0.33
C THR A 25 20.01 -2.97 1.02
N ASP A 26 19.94 -2.07 1.99
CA ASP A 26 21.10 -1.48 2.66
C ASP A 26 20.72 -0.98 4.07
N GLY A 27 21.74 -0.68 4.88
CA GLY A 27 21.61 -0.21 6.25
C GLY A 27 21.17 -1.29 7.24
N PRO A 28 20.76 -0.90 8.47
CA PRO A 28 20.38 -1.84 9.53
C PRO A 28 19.18 -2.74 9.19
N LEU A 29 18.39 -2.37 8.19
CA LEU A 29 17.24 -3.15 7.73
C LEU A 29 17.55 -4.01 6.50
N ALA A 30 18.79 -4.01 5.99
CA ALA A 30 19.18 -4.79 4.82
C ALA A 30 18.76 -6.26 4.95
N GLY A 31 18.12 -6.80 3.91
CA GLY A 31 17.62 -8.18 3.90
C GLY A 31 16.23 -8.35 4.54
N LEU A 32 15.63 -7.29 5.10
CA LEU A 32 14.27 -7.29 5.63
C LEU A 32 13.30 -6.66 4.64
N ARG A 33 12.01 -6.98 4.82
CA ARG A 33 10.90 -6.31 4.14
C ARG A 33 9.87 -5.79 5.12
N LEU A 34 9.34 -4.60 4.85
CA LEU A 34 8.16 -4.07 5.54
C LEU A 34 6.91 -4.41 4.72
N VAL A 35 5.94 -5.03 5.38
CA VAL A 35 4.68 -5.51 4.79
C VAL A 35 3.48 -4.81 5.43
N GLY A 36 2.30 -4.93 4.81
CA GLY A 36 1.05 -4.36 5.32
C GLY A 36 0.61 -3.09 4.60
N PHE A 37 1.26 -2.71 3.50
CA PHE A 37 0.75 -1.68 2.61
C PHE A 37 -0.29 -2.27 1.66
N GLY A 38 -1.39 -1.55 1.45
CA GLY A 38 -2.43 -1.94 0.51
C GLY A 38 -2.75 -0.82 -0.47
N VAL A 39 -2.85 -1.15 -1.75
CA VAL A 39 -3.33 -0.25 -2.81
C VAL A 39 -4.81 -0.51 -3.02
N TRP A 40 -5.62 0.55 -3.01
CA TRP A 40 -7.07 0.47 -3.09
C TRP A 40 -7.60 1.38 -4.18
N ALA A 41 -8.60 0.92 -4.92
CA ALA A 41 -9.40 1.77 -5.77
C ALA A 41 -10.18 2.76 -4.91
N ARG A 42 -10.18 4.04 -5.29
CA ARG A 42 -11.05 5.03 -4.66
C ARG A 42 -12.50 4.70 -5.01
N ARG A 43 -13.39 4.76 -4.02
CA ARG A 43 -14.82 4.45 -4.21
C ARG A 43 -15.51 5.40 -5.20
N THR A 44 -15.00 6.62 -5.36
CA THR A 44 -15.53 7.65 -6.26
C THR A 44 -14.38 8.45 -6.87
N GLY A 45 -14.49 8.83 -8.15
CA GLY A 45 -13.59 9.79 -8.80
C GLY A 45 -12.20 9.27 -9.19
N GLY A 46 -12.13 8.16 -9.94
CA GLY A 46 -10.94 7.75 -10.73
C GLY A 46 -9.60 7.97 -10.03
N GLY A 47 -9.28 7.19 -9.00
CA GLY A 47 -8.05 7.35 -8.26
C GLY A 47 -7.71 6.15 -7.40
N ARG A 48 -6.52 6.19 -6.77
CA ARG A 48 -5.99 5.12 -5.92
C ARG A 48 -5.59 5.70 -4.56
N THR A 49 -5.71 4.87 -3.53
CA THR A 49 -5.27 5.22 -2.17
C THR A 49 -4.39 4.12 -1.62
N VAL A 50 -3.46 4.49 -0.73
CA VAL A 50 -2.56 3.55 -0.07
C VAL A 50 -2.86 3.53 1.42
N THR A 51 -3.16 2.35 1.95
CA THR A 51 -3.20 2.10 3.40
C THR A 51 -1.84 1.64 3.89
N PHE A 52 -1.47 2.07 5.09
CA PHE A 52 -0.17 1.76 5.70
C PHE A 52 -0.28 0.54 6.63
N PRO A 53 0.84 -0.12 6.94
CA PRO A 53 0.89 -1.17 7.96
C PRO A 53 0.27 -0.63 9.25
N ALA A 54 -0.73 -1.32 9.76
CA ALA A 54 -1.51 -0.84 10.89
C ALA A 54 -1.78 -1.99 11.86
N ARG A 55 -1.89 -1.63 13.15
CA ARG A 55 -2.34 -2.56 14.19
C ARG A 55 -3.76 -2.20 14.59
N THR A 56 -4.62 -3.22 14.60
CA THR A 56 -5.97 -3.13 15.13
C THR A 56 -5.95 -3.42 16.63
N PHE A 57 -6.77 -2.69 17.38
CA PHE A 57 -6.99 -2.89 18.80
C PHE A 57 -8.45 -2.56 19.13
N SER A 58 -9.00 -3.19 20.17
CA SER A 58 -10.37 -2.95 20.60
C SER A 58 -10.38 -2.14 21.90
N VAL A 59 -11.23 -1.11 21.95
CA VAL A 59 -11.48 -0.33 23.17
C VAL A 59 -12.98 -0.31 23.40
N ASN A 60 -13.44 -0.82 24.54
CA ASN A 60 -14.86 -0.90 24.88
C ASN A 60 -15.74 -1.56 23.80
N GLY A 61 -15.21 -2.58 23.11
CA GLY A 61 -15.92 -3.26 22.02
C GLY A 61 -15.84 -2.58 20.65
N GLU A 62 -15.30 -1.36 20.57
CA GLU A 62 -15.06 -0.67 19.30
C GLU A 62 -13.66 -1.01 18.75
N SER A 63 -13.59 -1.42 17.48
CA SER A 63 -12.34 -1.71 16.79
C SER A 63 -11.74 -0.44 16.22
N ARG A 64 -10.50 -0.13 16.61
CA ARG A 64 -9.72 1.01 16.12
C ARG A 64 -8.41 0.52 15.50
N SER A 65 -7.86 1.30 14.58
CA SER A 65 -6.58 1.01 13.97
C SER A 65 -5.68 2.25 13.98
N PHE A 66 -4.37 2.03 14.08
CA PHE A 66 -3.37 3.07 13.92
C PHE A 66 -2.20 2.56 13.08
N ALA A 67 -1.61 3.46 12.29
CA ALA A 67 -0.46 3.13 11.45
C ALA A 67 0.81 2.90 12.29
N LEU A 68 1.60 1.89 11.91
CA LEU A 68 2.87 1.52 12.53
C LEU A 68 4.03 2.37 12.01
N LEU A 69 4.02 2.72 10.72
CA LEU A 69 4.98 3.65 10.15
C LEU A 69 4.41 5.07 10.28
N ARG A 70 5.01 5.91 11.13
CA ARG A 70 4.47 7.23 11.48
C ARG A 70 5.48 8.35 11.21
N PRO A 71 5.01 9.55 10.86
CA PRO A 71 5.87 10.73 10.81
C PRO A 71 6.42 11.03 12.21
N ILE A 72 7.66 11.51 12.26
CA ILE A 72 8.30 11.96 13.51
C ILE A 72 7.94 13.43 13.77
N THR A 73 8.13 14.29 12.77
CA THR A 73 7.87 15.73 12.85
C THR A 73 7.01 16.22 11.69
N ASP A 74 7.43 15.92 10.45
CA ASP A 74 6.73 16.30 9.24
C ASP A 74 5.54 15.36 8.96
N ALA A 75 4.32 15.90 9.03
CA ALA A 75 3.09 15.16 8.78
C ALA A 75 3.03 14.57 7.36
N ASP A 76 3.73 15.18 6.40
CA ASP A 76 3.74 14.78 4.99
C ASP A 76 4.85 13.79 4.64
N ALA A 77 5.69 13.40 5.61
CA ALA A 77 6.80 12.45 5.38
C ALA A 77 6.34 11.09 4.82
N GLN A 78 5.07 10.73 5.00
CA GLN A 78 4.47 9.52 4.43
C GLN A 78 4.12 9.64 2.94
N ASN A 79 4.00 10.84 2.38
CA ASN A 79 3.60 11.04 0.98
C ASN A 79 4.65 10.46 0.03
N ALA A 80 5.93 10.64 0.32
CA ALA A 80 7.02 10.11 -0.51
C ALA A 80 6.91 8.59 -0.70
N ILE A 81 6.58 7.84 0.35
CA ILE A 81 6.42 6.39 0.23
C ILE A 81 5.08 6.00 -0.43
N ARG A 82 4.01 6.78 -0.20
CA ARG A 82 2.73 6.59 -0.91
C ARG A 82 2.94 6.72 -2.42
N ASP A 83 3.61 7.77 -2.86
CA ASP A 83 3.83 8.07 -4.27
C ASP A 83 4.74 7.02 -4.91
N ALA A 84 5.77 6.58 -4.19
CA ALA A 84 6.64 5.50 -4.66
C ALA A 84 5.89 4.17 -4.85
N ILE A 85 4.96 3.82 -3.95
CA ILE A 85 4.13 2.62 -4.08
C ILE A 85 3.17 2.73 -5.27
N LEU A 86 2.52 3.88 -5.43
CA LEU A 86 1.61 4.10 -6.57
C LEU A 86 2.38 4.05 -7.91
N ALA A 87 3.54 4.69 -7.98
CA ALA A 87 4.38 4.63 -9.17
C ALA A 87 4.86 3.21 -9.50
N ALA A 88 5.17 2.38 -8.48
CA ALA A 88 5.50 0.97 -8.69
C ALA A 88 4.29 0.17 -9.19
N TYR A 89 3.12 0.39 -8.59
CA TYR A 89 1.86 -0.22 -9.01
C TYR A 89 1.54 0.09 -10.48
N ASP A 90 1.68 1.34 -10.90
CA ASP A 90 1.38 1.78 -12.26
C ASP A 90 2.31 1.15 -13.31
N ARG A 91 3.56 0.87 -12.96
CA ARG A 91 4.52 0.17 -13.84
C ARG A 91 4.21 -1.31 -13.99
N GLU A 92 3.66 -1.94 -12.96
CA GLU A 92 3.33 -3.38 -12.96
C GLU A 92 1.93 -3.66 -13.52
N GLN A 93 1.08 -2.64 -13.71
CA GLN A 93 -0.16 -2.82 -14.43
C GLN A 93 0.13 -3.18 -15.90
N PRO A 94 -0.36 -4.33 -16.41
CA PRO A 94 -0.39 -4.53 -17.85
C PRO A 94 -1.23 -3.42 -18.47
N ALA A 95 -0.80 -2.90 -19.62
CA ALA A 95 -1.60 -1.96 -20.40
C ALA A 95 -3.03 -2.51 -20.53
N PRO A 96 -4.08 -1.68 -20.36
CA PRO A 96 -5.45 -2.16 -20.50
C PRO A 96 -5.56 -2.87 -21.85
N ALA A 97 -5.98 -4.14 -21.81
CA ALA A 97 -6.21 -4.92 -23.04
C ALA A 97 -7.11 -4.08 -23.95
N PRO A 98 -6.80 -3.95 -25.26
CA PRO A 98 -7.63 -3.19 -26.16
C PRO A 98 -9.05 -3.74 -26.08
N GLU A 99 -10.01 -2.86 -25.76
CA GLU A 99 -11.43 -3.20 -25.74
C GLU A 99 -11.79 -3.69 -27.14
N THR A 100 -12.00 -5.01 -27.28
CA THR A 100 -12.51 -5.60 -28.50
C THR A 100 -13.96 -5.12 -28.68
N ASN A 101 -14.13 -4.16 -29.58
CA ASN A 101 -15.44 -3.71 -30.08
C ASN A 101 -16.04 -4.77 -31.01
#